data_AF-Q207K0-F1
#
_entry.id   AF-Q207K0-F1
#
_cell.length_a   1.000
_cell.length_b   1.000
_cell.length_c   1.000
_cell.angle_alpha   90.00
_cell.angle_beta   90.00
_cell.angle_gamma   90.00
#
_symmetry.space_group_name_H-M   'P 1'
#
loop_
_entity.id
_entity.type
_entity.pdbx_description
1 polymer ?
#
loop_
_entity_poly.entity_id
_entity_poly.type
_entity_poly.pdbx_seq_one_letter_code
_entity_poly.pdbx_strand_id
1 'polypeptide(L)' 'SEAEMKVIQARRERQDKISKLMGDYLLKGYRMLSDCCDTCGTILLQDKQKKNYCVACQELDSDIDKDNPALNAQAALSQV' A
#
# COMPACT_ATOMS: atom_id res chain seq x y z
N SER A 1 -6.05 -15.84 16.88
CA SER A 1 -5.73 -15.09 18.11
C SER A 1 -6.13 -13.62 17.95
N GLU A 2 -6.23 -12.84 19.03
CA GLU A 2 -6.49 -11.38 18.93
C GLU A 2 -5.44 -10.68 18.06
N ALA A 3 -4.17 -11.10 18.18
CA ALA A 3 -3.07 -10.59 17.37
C ALA A 3 -3.28 -10.84 15.86
N GLU A 4 -3.69 -12.05 15.47
CA GLU A 4 -4.00 -12.36 14.07
C GLU A 4 -5.13 -11.48 13.52
N MET A 5 -6.17 -11.23 14.32
CA MET A 5 -7.30 -10.39 13.91
C MET A 5 -6.86 -8.93 13.69
N LYS A 6 -6.01 -8.39 14.56
CA LYS A 6 -5.43 -7.05 14.39
C LYS A 6 -4.59 -6.94 13.11
N VAL A 7 -3.79 -7.96 12.79
CA VAL A 7 -3.00 -8.00 11.55
C VAL A 7 -3.90 -8.02 10.31
N ILE A 8 -4.95 -8.84 10.31
CA ILE A 8 -5.90 -8.90 9.18
C ILE A 8 -6.60 -7.56 8.98
N GLN A 9 -7.05 -6.93 10.07
CA GLN A 9 -7.72 -5.63 10.03
C GLN A 9 -6.78 -4.54 9.49
N ALA A 10 -5.54 -4.47 9.99
CA ALA A 10 -4.55 -3.51 9.51
C ALA A 10 -4.22 -3.69 8.01
N ARG A 11 -4.17 -4.95 7.53
CA ARG A 11 -3.99 -5.25 6.09
C ARG A 11 -5.17 -4.76 5.25
N ARG A 12 -6.42 -4.95 5.72
CA ARG A 12 -7.62 -4.46 5.02
C ARG A 12 -7.62 -2.94 4.93
N GLU A 13 -7.38 -2.25 6.04
CA GLU A 13 -7.34 -0.78 6.07
C GLU A 13 -6.25 -0.22 5.14
N ARG A 14 -5.09 -0.90 5.07
CA ARG A 14 -4.04 -0.53 4.11
C ARG A 14 -4.51 -0.71 2.67
N GLN A 15 -5.16 -1.83 2.34
CA GLN A 15 -5.71 -2.07 0.99
C GLN A 15 -6.79 -1.05 0.60
N ASP A 16 -7.64 -0.66 1.53
CA ASP A 16 -8.68 0.36 1.30
C ASP A 16 -8.05 1.72 0.97
N LYS A 17 -7.01 2.13 1.72
CA LYS A 17 -6.26 3.36 1.43
C LYS A 17 -5.60 3.32 0.06
N ILE A 18 -4.97 2.20 -0.31
CA ILE A 18 -4.36 2.00 -1.64
C ILE A 18 -5.41 2.12 -2.73
N SER A 19 -6.57 1.47 -2.56
CA SER A 19 -7.65 1.48 -3.56
C SER A 19 -8.22 2.88 -3.75
N LYS A 20 -8.38 3.64 -2.66
CA LYS A 20 -8.82 5.04 -2.70
C LYS A 20 -7.83 5.91 -3.48
N LEU A 21 -6.53 5.84 -3.13
CA LEU A 21 -5.48 6.60 -3.82
C LEU A 21 -5.39 6.24 -5.30
N MET A 22 -5.48 4.94 -5.63
CA MET A 22 -5.49 4.48 -7.01
C MET A 22 -6.64 5.12 -7.78
N GLY A 23 -7.85 5.14 -7.21
CA GLY A 23 -9.01 5.83 -7.78
C GLY A 23 -8.74 7.32 -8.03
N ASP A 24 -8.20 8.03 -7.05
CA ASP A 24 -7.87 9.46 -7.17
C ASP A 24 -6.87 9.73 -8.31
N TYR A 25 -5.84 8.88 -8.45
CA TYR A 25 -4.85 9.01 -9.51
C TYR A 25 -5.40 8.68 -10.90
N LEU A 26 -6.30 7.69 -11.01
CA LEU A 26 -7.01 7.41 -12.27
C LEU A 26 -7.84 8.61 -12.72
N LEU A 27 -8.55 9.27 -11.80
CA LEU A 27 -9.31 10.49 -12.08
C LEU A 27 -8.41 11.67 -12.48
N LYS A 28 -7.17 11.73 -12.00
CA LYS A 28 -6.13 12.70 -12.46
C LYS A 28 -5.58 12.37 -13.87
N GLY A 29 -5.99 11.25 -14.46
CA GLY A 29 -5.60 10.84 -15.81
C GLY A 29 -4.40 9.92 -15.87
N TYR A 30 -4.06 9.25 -14.76
CA TYR A 30 -3.07 8.16 -14.78
C TYR A 30 -3.69 6.91 -15.43
N ARG A 31 -2.84 6.05 -15.99
CA ARG A 31 -3.25 4.77 -16.59
C ARG A 31 -2.86 3.62 -15.66
N MET A 32 -3.81 2.73 -15.37
CA MET A 32 -3.51 1.46 -14.70
C MET A 32 -2.78 0.51 -15.66
N LEU A 33 -1.70 -0.11 -15.20
CA LEU A 33 -0.95 -1.10 -15.96
C LEU A 33 -1.35 -2.53 -15.56
N SER A 34 -1.03 -3.51 -16.40
CA SER A 34 -1.15 -4.94 -16.07
C SER A 34 0.11 -5.48 -15.35
N ASP A 35 0.83 -4.60 -14.66
CA ASP A 35 2.11 -4.90 -14.01
C ASP A 35 2.06 -4.42 -12.55
N CYS A 36 2.84 -5.07 -11.69
CA CYS A 36 2.84 -4.84 -10.26
C CYS A 36 4.19 -4.29 -9.78
N CYS A 37 4.17 -3.53 -8.69
CA CYS A 37 5.39 -3.05 -8.08
C CYS A 37 6.18 -4.22 -7.46
N ASP A 38 7.45 -4.38 -7.84
CA ASP A 38 8.32 -5.44 -7.31
C ASP A 38 8.52 -5.38 -5.79
N THR A 39 8.37 -4.19 -5.19
CA THR A 39 8.57 -3.99 -3.74
C THR A 39 7.38 -4.45 -2.91
N CYS A 40 6.15 -4.12 -3.33
CA CYS A 40 4.95 -4.29 -2.49
C CYS A 40 3.79 -5.03 -3.17
N GLY A 41 3.93 -5.41 -4.45
CA GLY A 41 2.91 -6.12 -5.23
C GLY A 41 1.70 -5.28 -5.64
N THR A 42 1.66 -3.98 -5.32
CA THR A 42 0.55 -3.10 -5.75
C THR A 42 0.65 -2.79 -7.24
N ILE A 43 -0.48 -2.82 -7.95
CA ILE A 43 -0.56 -2.49 -9.39
C ILE A 43 0.09 -1.13 -9.67
N LEU A 44 0.90 -1.08 -10.72
CA LEU A 44 1.56 0.16 -11.16
C LEU A 44 0.57 1.04 -11.94
N LEU A 45 0.66 2.34 -11.69
CA LEU A 45 0.06 3.37 -12.52
C LEU A 45 1.12 4.03 -13.39
N GLN A 46 0.71 4.64 -14.49
CA GLN A 46 1.58 5.40 -15.37
C GLN A 46 1.04 6.81 -15.56
N ASP A 47 1.91 7.80 -15.38
CA ASP A 47 1.56 9.21 -15.60
C ASP A 47 1.51 9.58 -17.09
N LYS A 48 1.19 10.84 -17.39
CA LYS A 48 1.13 11.36 -18.76
C LYS A 48 2.49 11.39 -19.47
N GLN A 49 3.59 11.37 -18.69
CA GLN A 49 4.98 11.36 -19.17
C GLN A 49 5.54 9.94 -19.31
N LYS A 50 4.68 8.91 -19.21
CA LYS A 50 5.05 7.49 -19.28
C LYS A 50 5.92 6.99 -18.11
N LYS A 51 5.96 7.71 -16.99
CA LYS A 51 6.65 7.27 -15.78
C LYS A 51 5.75 6.33 -14.98
N ASN A 52 6.28 5.16 -14.63
CA ASN A 52 5.61 4.21 -13.75
C ASN A 52 5.63 4.72 -12.30
N TYR A 53 4.54 4.50 -11.59
CA TYR A 53 4.27 5.07 -10.27
C TYR A 53 3.50 4.07 -9.41
N CYS A 54 4.02 3.78 -8.21
CA CYS A 54 3.35 2.94 -7.23
C CYS A 54 2.75 3.83 -6.13
N VAL A 55 1.42 3.90 -6.07
CA VAL A 55 0.71 4.72 -5.06
C VAL A 55 1.00 4.26 -3.63
N ALA A 56 1.22 2.96 -3.40
CA ALA A 56 1.51 2.44 -2.07
C ALA A 56 2.88 2.92 -1.57
N CYS A 57 3.94 2.65 -2.34
CA CYS A 57 5.29 2.98 -1.91
C CYS A 57 5.55 4.49 -1.82
N GLN A 58 4.86 5.30 -2.62
CA GLN A 58 5.13 6.74 -2.70
C GLN A 58 4.28 7.57 -1.73
N GLU A 59 3.06 7.13 -1.40
CA GLU A 59 2.11 7.91 -0.59
C GLU A 59 1.84 7.31 0.79
N LEU A 60 2.06 6.00 0.98
CA LEU A 60 1.74 5.31 2.23
C LEU A 60 2.98 4.82 2.96
N ASP A 61 3.97 4.31 2.22
CA ASP A 61 5.18 3.72 2.81
C ASP A 61 6.40 4.67 2.75
N SER A 62 6.20 5.91 2.28
CA SER A 62 7.26 6.93 2.13
C SER A 62 7.77 7.47 3.46
N ASP A 63 6.95 7.37 4.51
CA ASP A 63 7.36 7.50 5.90
C ASP A 63 7.31 6.10 6.52
N ILE A 64 8.46 5.46 6.69
CA ILE A 64 8.54 4.13 7.32
C ILE A 64 8.18 4.29 8.80
N ASP A 65 6.88 4.25 9.11
CA ASP A 65 6.37 3.96 10.44
C ASP A 65 6.82 2.53 10.78
N LYS A 66 7.95 2.45 11.49
CA LYS A 66 8.58 1.20 11.94
C LYS A 66 7.64 0.30 12.76
N ASP A 67 6.52 0.87 13.22
CA ASP A 67 5.51 0.23 14.04
C ASP A 67 4.27 -0.24 13.26
N ASN A 68 4.23 -0.14 11.92
CA ASN A 68 3.06 -0.58 11.14
C ASN A 68 2.96 -2.13 11.10
N PRO A 69 1.99 -2.74 11.81
CA PRO A 69 1.86 -4.20 11.87
C PRO A 69 1.41 -4.82 10.53
N ALA A 70 0.93 -4.03 9.57
CA ALA A 70 0.62 -4.49 8.22
C ALA A 70 1.88 -4.71 7.36
N LEU A 71 2.98 -4.01 7.67
CA LEU A 71 4.26 -4.05 6.96
C LEU A 71 5.32 -4.87 7.69
N ASN A 72 5.24 -4.97 9.02
CA ASN A 72 6.19 -5.71 9.84
C ASN A 72 5.46 -6.68 10.79
N ALA A 73 5.49 -7.98 10.47
CA ALA A 73 4.88 -9.03 11.30
C ALA A 73 5.51 -9.11 12.71
N GLN A 74 6.76 -8.66 12.88
CA GLN A 74 7.43 -8.59 14.17
C GLN A 74 6.91 -7.45 15.06
N ALA A 75 6.37 -6.37 14.49
CA ALA A 75 5.80 -5.25 15.26
C ALA A 75 4.52 -5.66 16.01
N ALA A 76 3.79 -6.64 15.49
CA ALA A 76 2.60 -7.20 16.14
C ALA A 76 2.93 -8.07 17.39
N LEU A 77 4.19 -8.48 17.56
CA LEU A 77 4.64 -9.39 18.63
C LEU A 77 5.31 -8.67 19.81
N SER A 78 5.67 -7.39 19.68
CA SER A 78 6.40 -6.63 20.72
C SER A 78 5.52 -5.90 21.74
N GLN A 79 4.20 -6.11 21.75
CA GLN A 79 3.28 -5.51 22.74
C GLN A 79 2.65 -6.57 23.66
N VAL A 80 3.51 -7.35 24.33
CA VAL A 80 3.13 -8.16 25.51
C VAL A 80 3.83 -7.60 26.74
#